data_AF-A0A7S1HAP3-F1
#
_entry.id   AF-A0A7S1HAP3-F1
#
_cell.length_a   1.000
_cell.length_b   1.000
_cell.length_c   1.000
_cell.angle_alpha   90.00
_cell.angle_beta   90.00
_cell.angle_gamma   90.00
#
_symmetry.space_group_name_H-M   'P 1'
#
loop_
_entity.id
_entity.type
_entity.pdbx_description
1 polymer ?
#
loop_
_entity_poly.entity_id
_entity_poly.type
_entity_poly.pdbx_seq_one_letter_code
_entity_poly.pdbx_strand_id
1 'polypeptide(L)'
;MNPSVIGADVDACFTHFTRRVGELSLASDANRGRVISLGGATMLTRLLERAGDDALLEGAATALSNLALAPEGQKAVMEAGAADSLIVLLAARYGDGVHSSAAAALRNLACSPEGRARIGELGGIETLVRLCG
;
A
#
# COMPACT_ATOMS: atom_id res chain seq x y z
N MET A 1 12.33 5.49 32.57
CA MET A 1 12.45 4.87 31.23
C MET A 1 11.49 5.60 30.31
N ASN A 2 11.97 6.10 29.17
CA ASN A 2 11.29 7.12 28.36
C ASN A 2 10.38 6.44 27.30
N PRO A 3 9.05 6.68 27.29
CA PRO A 3 8.12 6.00 26.39
C PRO A 3 8.35 6.28 24.89
N SER A 4 9.11 7.32 24.55
CA SER A 4 9.40 7.73 23.17
C SER A 4 10.40 6.82 22.44
N VAL A 5 11.20 6.02 23.17
CA VAL A 5 12.24 5.16 22.55
C VAL A 5 11.65 3.85 22.02
N ILE A 6 10.54 3.38 22.61
CA ILE A 6 9.87 2.13 22.19
C ILE A 6 9.09 2.36 20.89
N GLY A 7 8.53 3.55 20.66
CA GLY A 7 7.80 3.88 19.43
C GLY A 7 8.70 3.86 18.19
N ALA A 8 9.82 4.58 18.23
CA ALA A 8 10.73 4.72 17.09
C ALA A 8 11.38 3.39 16.64
N ASP A 9 11.71 2.50 17.58
CA ASP A 9 12.35 1.21 17.27
C ASP A 9 11.35 0.21 16.66
N VAL A 10 10.10 0.27 17.12
CA VAL A 10 8.99 -0.51 16.58
C VAL A 10 8.61 -0.01 15.18
N ASP A 11 8.60 1.30 14.96
CA ASP A 11 8.28 1.92 13.67
C ASP A 11 9.37 1.66 12.60
N ALA A 12 10.65 1.69 13.01
CA ALA A 12 11.76 1.24 12.16
C ALA A 12 11.66 -0.26 11.83
N CYS A 13 11.27 -1.11 12.79
CA CYS A 13 11.05 -2.53 12.57
C CYS A 13 9.93 -2.77 11.55
N PHE A 14 8.81 -2.04 11.66
CA PHE A 14 7.71 -2.13 10.70
C PHE A 14 8.11 -1.63 9.30
N THR A 15 8.90 -0.56 9.20
CA THR A 15 9.42 -0.07 7.91
C THR A 15 10.37 -1.07 7.26
N HIS A 16 11.28 -1.67 8.03
CA HIS A 16 12.13 -2.76 7.52
C HIS A 16 11.31 -3.98 7.08
N PHE A 17 10.24 -4.30 7.81
CA PHE A 17 9.32 -5.39 7.49
C PHE A 17 8.55 -5.14 6.19
N THR A 18 7.92 -3.98 6.02
CA THR A 18 7.16 -3.63 4.80
C THR A 18 8.07 -3.65 3.58
N ARG A 19 9.29 -3.10 3.69
CA ARG A 19 10.30 -3.13 2.63
C ARG A 19 10.70 -4.56 2.28
N ARG A 20 10.92 -5.42 3.27
CA ARG A 20 11.31 -6.82 3.05
C ARG A 20 10.19 -7.66 2.44
N VAL A 21 8.94 -7.46 2.84
CA VAL A 21 7.77 -8.10 2.22
C VAL A 21 7.60 -7.63 0.78
N GLY A 22 7.83 -6.35 0.50
CA GLY A 22 7.84 -5.79 -0.85
C GLY A 22 8.92 -6.41 -1.74
N GLU A 23 10.15 -6.56 -1.23
CA GLU A 23 11.25 -7.24 -1.94
C GLU A 23 10.92 -8.72 -2.23
N LEU A 24 10.39 -9.45 -1.26
CA LEU A 24 10.02 -10.86 -1.42
C LEU A 24 8.92 -11.06 -2.47
N SER A 25 7.99 -10.11 -2.56
CA SER A 25 6.91 -10.12 -3.56
C SER A 25 7.41 -9.85 -4.98
N LEU A 26 8.55 -9.18 -5.14
CA LEU A 26 9.23 -8.98 -6.43
C LEU A 26 10.12 -10.18 -6.81
N ALA A 27 10.63 -10.93 -5.84
CA ALA A 27 11.62 -11.98 -6.07
C ALA A 27 11.06 -13.25 -6.76
N SER A 28 9.77 -13.57 -6.60
CA SER A 28 9.13 -14.72 -7.27
C SER A 28 7.61 -14.71 -7.10
N ASP A 29 6.88 -15.18 -8.11
CA ASP A 29 5.44 -15.41 -8.04
C ASP A 29 5.06 -16.40 -6.91
N ALA A 30 5.93 -17.36 -6.60
CA ALA A 30 5.73 -18.29 -5.49
C ALA A 30 5.78 -17.59 -4.12
N ASN A 31 6.65 -16.58 -3.96
CA ASN A 31 6.73 -15.77 -2.75
C ASN A 31 5.52 -14.83 -2.64
N ARG A 32 5.08 -14.25 -3.76
CA ARG A 32 3.85 -13.45 -3.82
C ARG A 32 2.64 -14.26 -3.35
N GLY A 33 2.48 -15.49 -3.86
CA GLY A 33 1.42 -16.41 -3.43
C GLY A 33 1.47 -16.70 -1.92
N ARG A 34 2.65 -16.91 -1.35
CA ARG A 34 2.83 -17.13 0.10
C ARG A 34 2.49 -15.90 0.95
N VAL A 35 2.88 -14.70 0.50
CA VAL A 35 2.54 -13.46 1.19
C VAL A 35 1.02 -13.26 1.20
N ILE A 36 0.36 -13.49 0.07
CA ILE A 36 -1.10 -13.44 -0.05
C ILE A 36 -1.76 -14.47 0.87
N SER A 37 -1.30 -15.73 0.85
CA SER A 37 -1.90 -16.80 1.66
C SER A 37 -1.78 -16.57 3.17
N LEU A 38 -0.77 -15.80 3.58
CA LEU A 38 -0.56 -15.42 4.98
C LEU A 38 -1.33 -14.14 5.39
N GLY A 39 -2.16 -13.58 4.51
CA GLY A 39 -2.90 -12.36 4.78
C GLY A 39 -2.05 -11.08 4.71
N GLY A 40 -0.94 -11.11 3.98
CA GLY A 40 -0.02 -9.98 3.87
C GLY A 40 -0.69 -8.72 3.34
N ALA A 41 -1.60 -8.83 2.36
CA ALA A 41 -2.34 -7.69 1.83
C ALA A 41 -3.20 -7.00 2.90
N THR A 42 -3.91 -7.77 3.73
CA THR A 42 -4.70 -7.24 4.86
C THR A 42 -3.82 -6.59 5.91
N MET A 43 -2.68 -7.20 6.25
CA MET A 43 -1.74 -6.63 7.22
C MET A 43 -1.17 -5.30 6.72
N LEU A 44 -0.72 -5.23 5.47
CA LEU A 44 -0.18 -4.01 4.86
C LEU A 44 -1.26 -2.92 4.78
N THR A 45 -2.50 -3.28 4.47
CA THR A 45 -3.62 -2.32 4.45
C THR A 45 -3.87 -1.72 5.83
N ARG A 46 -3.84 -2.53 6.90
CA ARG A 46 -3.92 -2.02 8.28
C ARG A 46 -2.76 -1.10 8.66
N LEU A 47 -1.57 -1.30 8.07
CA LEU A 47 -0.45 -0.39 8.29
C LEU A 47 -0.67 0.97 7.62
N LEU A 48 -1.40 1.03 6.49
CA LEU A 48 -1.77 2.30 5.85
C LEU A 48 -2.69 3.17 6.72
N GLU A 49 -3.42 2.56 7.66
CA GLU A 49 -4.31 3.25 8.58
C GLU A 49 -3.56 3.83 9.80
N ARG A 50 -2.29 3.46 10.00
CA ARG A 50 -1.45 4.01 11.08
C ARG A 50 -0.87 5.35 10.64
N ALA A 51 -1.55 6.42 11.03
CA ALA A 51 -1.10 7.79 10.78
C ALA A 51 0.21 8.12 11.53
N GLY A 52 1.03 8.97 10.92
CA GLY A 52 2.15 9.66 11.60
C GLY A 52 3.56 9.18 11.24
N ASP A 53 3.71 8.19 10.35
CA ASP A 53 5.02 7.74 9.87
C ASP A 53 5.03 7.57 8.34
N ASP A 54 5.55 8.59 7.65
CA ASP A 54 5.65 8.62 6.19
C ASP A 54 6.47 7.45 5.63
N ALA A 55 7.54 7.02 6.32
CA ALA A 55 8.38 5.92 5.85
C ALA A 55 7.65 4.57 5.94
N LEU A 56 6.88 4.37 7.01
CA LEU A 56 6.03 3.20 7.16
C LEU A 56 4.93 3.16 6.10
N LEU A 57 4.24 4.30 5.90
CA LEU A 57 3.15 4.43 4.92
C LEU A 57 3.66 4.21 3.49
N GLU A 58 4.81 4.82 3.14
CA GLU A 58 5.48 4.62 1.85
C GLU A 58 5.86 3.16 1.64
N GLY A 59 6.48 2.52 2.64
CA GLY A 59 6.88 1.12 2.57
C GLY A 59 5.68 0.17 2.41
N ALA A 60 4.59 0.43 3.14
CA ALA A 60 3.36 -0.35 3.03
C ALA A 60 2.70 -0.17 1.65
N ALA A 61 2.60 1.06 1.16
CA ALA A 61 2.05 1.37 -0.16
C ALA A 61 2.91 0.75 -1.29
N THR A 62 4.23 0.79 -1.15
CA THR A 62 5.17 0.15 -2.07
C THR A 62 4.97 -1.37 -2.10
N ALA A 63 4.85 -2.01 -0.94
CA ALA A 63 4.64 -3.44 -0.86
C ALA A 63 3.29 -3.86 -1.49
N LEU A 64 2.22 -3.08 -1.25
CA LEU A 64 0.91 -3.29 -1.90
C LEU A 64 0.98 -3.08 -3.41
N SER A 65 1.71 -2.07 -3.88
CA SER A 65 1.97 -1.84 -5.30
C SER A 65 2.62 -3.05 -5.95
N ASN A 66 3.63 -3.62 -5.30
CA ASN A 66 4.33 -4.82 -5.79
C ASN A 66 3.45 -6.07 -5.80
N LEU A 67 2.56 -6.24 -4.81
CA LEU A 67 1.56 -7.31 -4.83
C LEU A 67 0.60 -7.14 -6.01
N ALA A 68 0.13 -5.93 -6.26
CA ALA A 68 -0.79 -5.60 -7.35
C ALA A 68 -0.19 -5.69 -8.77
N LEU A 69 1.09 -6.06 -8.92
CA LEU A 69 1.69 -6.31 -10.24
C LEU A 69 1.17 -7.58 -10.93
N ALA A 70 0.58 -8.51 -10.17
CA ALA A 70 0.00 -9.74 -10.70
C ALA A 70 -1.51 -9.85 -10.38
N PRO A 71 -2.32 -10.52 -11.21
CA PRO A 71 -3.77 -10.61 -11.03
C PRO A 71 -4.21 -11.15 -9.66
N GLU A 72 -3.51 -12.17 -9.13
CA GLU A 72 -3.82 -12.75 -7.83
C GLU A 72 -3.58 -11.74 -6.70
N GLY A 73 -2.53 -10.94 -6.82
CA GLY A 73 -2.23 -9.90 -5.86
C GLY A 73 -3.14 -8.68 -6.01
N GLN A 74 -3.56 -8.32 -7.22
CA GLN A 74 -4.60 -7.32 -7.43
C GLN A 74 -5.87 -7.70 -6.68
N LYS A 75 -6.34 -8.94 -6.86
CA LYS A 75 -7.50 -9.46 -6.17
C LYS A 75 -7.32 -9.40 -4.64
N ALA A 76 -6.20 -9.89 -4.12
CA ALA A 76 -5.95 -9.89 -2.67
C ALA A 76 -5.89 -8.47 -2.07
N VAL A 77 -5.30 -7.51 -2.79
CA VAL A 77 -5.21 -6.11 -2.37
C VAL A 77 -6.58 -5.42 -2.41
N MET A 78 -7.41 -5.75 -3.41
CA MET A 78 -8.79 -5.29 -3.51
C MET A 78 -9.66 -5.85 -2.38
N GLU A 79 -9.60 -7.16 -2.15
CA GLU A 79 -10.33 -7.85 -1.06
C GLU A 79 -9.91 -7.35 0.32
N ALA A 80 -8.65 -6.90 0.46
CA ALA A 80 -8.15 -6.29 1.69
C ALA A 80 -8.69 -4.86 1.94
N GLY A 81 -9.41 -4.25 0.97
CA GLY A 81 -9.91 -2.88 1.09
C GLY A 81 -8.84 -1.80 0.88
N ALA A 82 -7.69 -2.15 0.30
CA ALA A 82 -6.56 -1.23 0.20
C ALA A 82 -6.85 -0.02 -0.70
N ALA A 83 -7.72 -0.15 -1.70
CA ALA A 83 -8.04 0.93 -2.64
C ALA A 83 -8.56 2.18 -1.91
N ASP A 84 -9.44 1.99 -0.93
CA ASP A 84 -9.98 3.05 -0.08
C ASP A 84 -8.87 3.74 0.71
N SER A 85 -8.04 2.98 1.42
CA SER A 85 -6.93 3.51 2.23
C SER A 85 -5.89 4.26 1.38
N LEU A 86 -5.60 3.77 0.17
CA LEU A 86 -4.67 4.40 -0.77
C LEU A 86 -5.21 5.75 -1.29
N ILE A 87 -6.51 5.86 -1.57
CA ILE A 87 -7.13 7.13 -1.98
C ILE A 87 -7.13 8.14 -0.82
N VAL A 88 -7.38 7.68 0.41
CA VAL A 88 -7.27 8.54 1.61
C VAL A 88 -5.84 9.06 1.79
N LEU A 89 -4.83 8.21 1.57
CA LEU A 89 -3.42 8.62 1.62
C LEU A 89 -3.09 9.70 0.59
N LEU A 90 -3.60 9.58 -0.64
CA LEU A 90 -3.43 10.59 -1.69
C LEU A 90 -4.14 11.92 -1.37
N ALA A 91 -5.26 11.88 -0.63
CA ALA A 91 -5.98 13.08 -0.23
C ALA A 91 -5.36 13.77 1.00
N ALA A 92 -4.62 13.03 1.82
CA ALA A 92 -3.98 13.51 3.03
C ALA A 92 -2.63 14.22 2.75
N ARG A 93 -2.17 15.00 3.73
CA ARG A 93 -0.89 15.74 3.63
C ARG A 93 0.27 14.89 4.16
N TYR A 94 0.74 13.98 3.32
CA TYR A 94 1.96 13.19 3.52
C TYR A 94 3.05 13.63 2.53
N GLY A 95 4.28 13.13 2.71
CA GLY A 95 5.38 13.37 1.79
C GLY A 95 5.19 12.75 0.40
N ASP A 96 5.90 13.30 -0.57
CA ASP A 96 5.83 12.91 -1.99
C ASP A 96 6.09 11.41 -2.24
N GLY A 97 6.90 10.77 -1.40
CA GLY A 97 7.19 9.33 -1.45
C GLY A 97 5.95 8.46 -1.17
N VAL A 98 5.17 8.84 -0.16
CA VAL A 98 3.89 8.19 0.19
C VAL A 98 2.90 8.35 -0.96
N HIS A 99 2.76 9.57 -1.51
CA HIS A 99 1.85 9.83 -2.62
C HIS A 99 2.25 9.07 -3.89
N SER A 100 3.55 9.05 -4.23
CA SER A 100 4.06 8.32 -5.38
C SER A 100 3.79 6.83 -5.28
N SER A 101 4.05 6.24 -4.10
CA SER A 101 3.81 4.82 -3.83
C SER A 101 2.32 4.47 -3.88
N ALA A 102 1.47 5.32 -3.29
CA ALA A 102 0.03 5.12 -3.31
C ALA A 102 -0.56 5.23 -4.72
N ALA A 103 -0.11 6.21 -5.51
CA ALA A 103 -0.49 6.35 -6.91
C ALA A 103 -0.04 5.14 -7.76
N ALA A 104 1.17 4.63 -7.51
CA ALA A 104 1.67 3.43 -8.18
C ALA A 104 0.81 2.19 -7.87
N ALA A 105 0.40 2.01 -6.61
CA ALA A 105 -0.48 0.92 -6.22
C ALA A 105 -1.85 1.02 -6.91
N LEU A 106 -2.48 2.20 -6.90
CA LEU A 106 -3.76 2.44 -7.58
C LEU A 106 -3.68 2.23 -9.09
N ARG A 107 -2.58 2.66 -9.73
CA ARG A 107 -2.33 2.38 -11.16
C ARG A 107 -2.32 0.89 -11.45
N ASN A 108 -1.65 0.10 -10.60
CA ASN A 108 -1.58 -1.34 -10.78
C ASN A 108 -2.96 -2.00 -10.56
N LEU A 109 -3.75 -1.53 -9.59
CA LEU A 109 -5.13 -1.99 -9.38
C LEU A 109 -6.05 -1.65 -10.57
N ALA A 110 -5.86 -0.49 -11.18
CA ALA A 110 -6.60 -0.05 -12.36
C ALA A 110 -6.32 -0.88 -13.63
N CYS A 111 -5.36 -1.82 -13.61
CA CYS A 111 -5.22 -2.82 -14.67
C CYS A 111 -6.35 -3.86 -14.66
N SER A 112 -7.09 -4.00 -13.54
CA SER A 112 -8.24 -4.89 -13.43
C SER A 112 -9.58 -4.14 -13.65
N PRO A 113 -10.61 -4.77 -14.24
CA PRO A 113 -11.94 -4.16 -14.35
C PRO A 113 -12.53 -3.77 -13.00
N GLU A 114 -12.35 -4.63 -11.98
CA GLU A 114 -12.84 -4.42 -10.62
C GLU A 114 -12.15 -3.23 -9.95
N GLY A 115 -10.82 -3.15 -10.06
CA GLY A 115 -10.05 -2.01 -9.55
C GLY A 115 -10.45 -0.70 -10.22
N ARG A 116 -10.68 -0.68 -11.54
CA ARG A 116 -11.18 0.53 -12.24
C ARG A 116 -12.54 0.97 -11.73
N ALA A 117 -13.47 0.03 -11.55
CA ALA A 117 -14.80 0.33 -11.04
C ALA A 117 -14.70 0.94 -9.64
N ARG A 118 -13.95 0.30 -8.73
CA ARG A 118 -13.80 0.77 -7.35
C ARG A 118 -13.11 2.13 -7.25
N ILE A 119 -12.03 2.33 -8.00
CA ILE A 119 -11.32 3.62 -8.03
C ILE A 119 -12.24 4.72 -8.57
N GLY A 120 -13.07 4.42 -9.57
CA GLY A 120 -14.08 5.33 -10.09
C GLY A 120 -15.14 5.69 -9.05
N GLU A 121 -15.70 4.71 -8.34
CA GLU A 121 -16.69 4.91 -7.27
C GLU A 121 -16.17 5.79 -6.13
N LEU A 122 -14.87 5.67 -5.83
CA LEU A 122 -14.23 6.41 -4.75
C LEU A 122 -13.77 7.82 -5.15
N GLY A 123 -14.09 8.28 -6.36
CA GLY A 123 -13.60 9.56 -6.88
C GLY A 123 -12.08 9.60 -7.07
N GLY A 124 -11.45 8.42 -7.20
CA GLY A 124 -10.01 8.29 -7.34
C GLY A 124 -9.48 8.94 -8.63
N ILE A 125 -10.30 9.04 -9.68
CA ILE A 125 -9.95 9.73 -10.92
C ILE A 125 -9.64 11.21 -10.67
N GLU A 126 -10.49 11.91 -9.92
CA GLU A 126 -10.29 13.32 -9.57
C GLU A 126 -9.05 13.52 -8.70
N THR A 127 -8.79 12.57 -7.80
CA THR A 127 -7.61 12.58 -6.93
C THR A 127 -6.31 12.34 -7.71
N LEU A 128 -6.31 11.41 -8.67
CA LEU A 128 -5.16 11.14 -9.54
C LEU A 128 -4.89 12.31 -10.50
N VAL A 129 -5.94 12.90 -11.09
CA VAL A 129 -5.79 14.07 -11.98
C VAL A 129 -5.24 15.28 -11.24
N ARG A 130 -5.71 15.53 -10.01
CA ARG A 130 -5.23 16.63 -9.15
C ARG A 130 -3.77 16.50 -8.73
N LEU A 131 -3.20 15.29 -8.74
CA LEU A 131 -1.77 15.07 -8.44
C LEU A 131 -0.87 15.31 -9.66
N CYS A 132 -1.42 15.29 -10.88
CA CYS A 132 -0.66 15.55 -12.11
C CYS A 132 -0.76 17.01 -12.59
N GLY A 133 -1.51 17.87 -11.88
CA GLY A 133 -1.82 19.25 -12.26
C GLY A 133 -1.16 20.31 -11.39
#